data_AF-A0A2F0A4H1-F1
#
_entry.id   AF-A0A2F0A4H1-F1
#
_cell.length_a   1.000
_cell.length_b   1.000
_cell.length_c   1.000
_cell.angle_alpha   90.00
_cell.angle_beta   90.00
_cell.angle_gamma   90.00
#
_symmetry.space_group_name_H-M   'P 1'
#
loop_
_entity.id
_entity.type
_entity.pdbx_description
1 polymer ?
#
loop_
_entity_poly.entity_id
_entity_poly.type
_entity_poly.pdbx_seq_one_letter_code
_entity_poly.pdbx_strand_id
1 'polypeptide(L)'
;MRLIVLLLLFFLYGRNLTFGANENHSDFEGSSKFWSFVGPHKGTPPEINNTKWPNGDIDRYILSKIESNGLSPANEAAPQVLVKRLFYDLIGLPPTFDEMKRFSKINDEIEYEKLIDHLLGRPEFGEKIASLWMNIARYAEDQAHQVGNNEKFFYPHAHKYRHWVIKSFNNDLPYNDFIRLQLAADQIDEVSVQDVAALGFLGLGPQYYDRGRLEVKAEEWEDSVDVVSRGFMALTVACARCHDHKYDPISAADYHAFAGVFASTEIHKREV
;
A
#
# COMPACT_ATOMS: atom_id res chain seq x y z
N MET A 1 6.05 -4.38 -10.69
CA MET A 1 5.90 -3.68 -9.39
C MET A 1 7.24 -3.21 -8.78
N ARG A 2 8.10 -2.53 -9.56
CA ARG A 2 9.40 -2.02 -9.10
C ARG A 2 9.42 -0.52 -8.72
N LEU A 3 8.26 0.09 -8.45
CA LEU A 3 8.14 1.55 -8.26
C LEU A 3 7.48 2.04 -6.96
N ILE A 4 7.10 1.15 -6.03
CA ILE A 4 6.20 1.51 -4.91
C ILE A 4 6.93 1.85 -3.58
N VAL A 5 8.26 1.87 -3.53
CA VAL A 5 9.00 1.99 -2.25
C VAL A 5 9.44 3.42 -1.88
N LEU A 6 9.04 4.47 -2.59
CA LEU A 6 9.78 5.77 -2.55
C LEU A 6 9.08 7.03 -2.00
N LEU A 7 7.92 6.98 -1.35
CA LEU A 7 7.24 8.22 -0.91
C LEU A 7 6.65 8.15 0.51
N LEU A 8 7.48 8.43 1.53
CA LEU A 8 7.00 8.84 2.85
C LEU A 8 7.88 9.98 3.41
N LEU A 9 7.20 11.07 3.78
CA LEU A 9 7.63 12.22 4.61
C LEU A 9 8.32 13.39 3.89
N PHE A 10 7.62 14.53 3.78
CA PHE A 10 8.15 15.86 4.12
C PHE A 10 7.04 16.93 4.12
N PHE A 11 6.74 17.52 5.28
CA PHE A 11 6.15 18.85 5.38
C PHE A 11 6.77 19.57 6.56
N LEU A 12 7.53 20.64 6.31
CA LEU A 12 7.74 21.75 7.25
C LEU A 12 8.26 22.99 6.48
N TYR A 13 7.58 24.12 6.72
CA TYR A 13 7.71 25.48 6.16
C TYR A 13 7.20 25.68 4.72
N GLY A 14 6.24 26.55 4.40
CA GLY A 14 5.56 27.58 5.18
C GLY A 14 4.94 28.59 4.21
N ARG A 15 3.62 28.48 3.99
CA ARG A 15 2.77 29.61 3.58
C ARG A 15 1.65 29.66 4.59
N ASN A 16 1.43 30.83 5.18
CA ASN A 16 0.27 31.11 6.01
C ASN A 16 -0.98 31.01 5.12
N LEU A 17 -1.51 29.81 4.98
CA LEU A 17 -2.93 29.62 4.73
C LEU A 17 -3.59 29.84 6.08
N THR A 18 -4.22 30.99 6.26
CA THR A 18 -5.16 31.18 7.36
C THR A 18 -6.31 30.23 7.13
N PHE A 19 -6.22 29.03 7.70
CA PHE A 19 -7.34 28.09 7.75
C PHE A 19 -8.29 28.63 8.82
N GLY A 20 -9.26 29.42 8.39
CA GLY A 20 -10.46 29.62 9.18
C GLY A 20 -11.18 28.28 9.20
N ALA A 21 -10.85 27.41 10.14
CA ALA A 21 -11.62 26.21 10.42
C ALA A 21 -12.98 26.64 10.98
N ASN A 22 -13.88 27.02 10.09
CA ASN A 22 -15.27 27.23 10.43
C ASN A 22 -15.89 25.83 10.43
N GLU A 23 -16.24 25.31 11.61
CA GLU A 23 -16.77 23.95 11.79
C GLU A 23 -18.10 23.69 11.07
N ASN A 24 -18.66 24.73 10.43
CA ASN A 24 -20.00 24.71 9.87
C ASN A 24 -20.05 24.42 8.36
N HIS A 25 -18.92 24.38 7.63
CA HIS A 25 -18.88 23.96 6.22
C HIS A 25 -17.50 23.44 5.82
N SER A 26 -17.45 22.27 5.17
CA SER A 26 -16.28 21.75 4.46
C SER A 26 -15.92 22.68 3.29
N ASP A 27 -14.74 23.30 3.34
CA ASP A 27 -14.18 24.09 2.22
C ASP A 27 -13.66 23.15 1.13
N PHE A 28 -14.58 22.57 0.35
CA PHE A 28 -14.27 21.67 -0.77
C PHE A 28 -13.37 22.31 -1.83
N GLU A 29 -13.51 23.61 -2.04
CA GLU A 29 -12.75 24.33 -3.07
C GLU A 29 -11.31 24.59 -2.61
N GLY A 30 -11.09 24.79 -1.31
CA GLY A 30 -9.76 24.83 -0.70
C GLY A 30 -9.11 23.45 -0.61
N SER A 31 -9.86 22.42 -0.22
CA SER A 31 -9.31 21.07 -0.04
C SER A 31 -8.94 20.39 -1.36
N SER A 32 -9.69 20.60 -2.44
CA SER A 32 -9.32 20.14 -3.78
C SER A 32 -8.04 20.77 -4.33
N LYS A 33 -7.61 21.92 -3.78
CA LYS A 33 -6.33 22.58 -4.12
C LYS A 33 -5.16 22.08 -3.27
N PHE A 34 -5.42 21.20 -2.29
CA PHE A 34 -4.37 20.63 -1.47
C PHE A 34 -3.44 19.75 -2.32
N TRP A 35 -2.14 19.77 -2.02
CA TRP A 35 -1.09 19.22 -2.87
C TRP A 35 -1.29 17.73 -3.23
N SER A 36 -1.96 16.95 -2.38
CA SER A 36 -2.21 15.53 -2.63
C SER A 36 -3.33 15.26 -3.63
N PHE A 37 -4.20 16.24 -3.88
CA PHE A 37 -5.29 16.18 -4.87
C PHE A 37 -4.92 16.90 -6.18
N VAL A 38 -3.74 17.51 -6.23
CA VAL A 38 -3.20 18.16 -7.44
C VAL A 38 -2.14 17.25 -8.04
N GLY A 39 -2.29 16.91 -9.32
CA GLY A 39 -1.32 16.08 -10.02
C GLY A 39 0.09 16.70 -9.96
N PRO A 40 1.14 15.90 -9.70
CA PRO A 40 2.49 16.44 -9.63
C PRO A 40 2.93 16.94 -11.01
N HIS A 41 3.52 18.13 -11.06
CA HIS A 41 4.15 18.68 -12.26
C HIS A 41 5.67 18.52 -12.17
N LYS A 42 6.30 18.08 -13.27
CA LYS A 42 7.76 17.94 -13.33
C LYS A 42 8.43 19.32 -13.23
N GLY A 43 9.03 19.61 -12.08
CA GLY A 43 9.83 20.80 -11.84
C GLY A 43 11.29 20.63 -12.28
N THR A 44 12.01 21.76 -12.37
CA THR A 44 13.48 21.74 -12.50
C THR A 44 14.09 21.52 -11.11
N PRO A 45 14.94 20.51 -10.90
CA PRO A 45 15.52 20.27 -9.58
C PRO A 45 16.43 21.42 -9.14
N PRO A 46 16.53 21.68 -7.82
CA PRO A 46 17.24 22.83 -7.28
C PRO A 46 18.74 22.78 -7.60
N GLU A 47 19.35 23.96 -7.66
CA GLU A 47 20.81 24.08 -7.67
C GLU A 47 21.37 23.70 -6.29
N ILE A 48 22.49 23.00 -6.31
CA ILE A 48 23.15 22.41 -5.14
C ILE A 48 24.65 22.70 -5.24
N ASN A 49 25.30 22.80 -4.08
CA ASN A 49 26.73 23.07 -4.04
C ASN A 49 27.54 21.79 -4.31
N ASN A 50 27.15 20.67 -3.70
CA ASN A 50 27.83 19.39 -3.92
C ASN A 50 27.17 18.57 -5.04
N THR A 51 27.66 18.73 -6.27
CA THR A 51 27.14 18.01 -7.44
C THR A 51 27.54 16.53 -7.53
N LYS A 52 28.42 16.03 -6.66
CA LYS A 52 28.92 14.65 -6.70
C LYS A 52 28.14 13.67 -5.84
N TRP A 53 27.39 14.17 -4.85
CA TRP A 53 26.64 13.33 -3.91
C TRP A 53 25.31 12.76 -4.46
N PRO A 54 24.50 13.51 -5.22
CA PRO A 54 23.24 13.01 -5.74
C PRO A 54 23.43 11.93 -6.80
N ASN A 55 22.66 10.84 -6.73
CA ASN A 55 22.56 9.82 -7.79
C ASN A 55 21.40 10.12 -8.76
N GLY A 56 20.49 11.03 -8.41
CA GLY A 56 19.40 11.44 -9.29
C GLY A 56 18.73 12.76 -8.87
N ASP A 57 17.67 13.13 -9.59
CA ASP A 57 16.97 14.40 -9.36
C ASP A 57 16.34 14.50 -7.96
N ILE A 58 15.85 13.39 -7.40
CA ILE A 58 15.26 13.34 -6.05
C ILE A 58 16.31 13.75 -5.00
N ASP A 59 17.52 13.21 -5.12
CA ASP A 59 18.62 13.49 -4.20
C ASP A 59 19.01 14.97 -4.21
N ARG A 60 18.82 15.68 -5.34
CA ARG A 60 19.05 17.13 -5.42
C ARG A 60 18.07 17.90 -4.54
N TYR A 61 16.79 17.50 -4.48
CA TYR A 61 15.82 18.11 -3.58
C TYR A 61 16.17 17.86 -2.11
N ILE A 62 16.60 16.65 -1.77
CA ILE A 62 17.04 16.28 -0.42
C ILE A 62 18.29 17.08 -0.03
N LEU A 63 19.31 17.08 -0.89
CA LEU A 63 20.58 17.76 -0.66
C LEU A 63 20.40 19.28 -0.54
N SER A 64 19.59 19.88 -1.41
CA SER A 64 19.27 21.31 -1.31
C SER A 64 18.69 21.65 0.07
N LYS A 65 17.82 20.79 0.61
CA LYS A 65 17.29 20.99 1.96
C LYS A 65 18.36 20.81 3.03
N ILE A 66 19.20 19.78 2.94
CA ILE A 66 20.34 19.54 3.85
C ILE A 66 21.27 20.78 3.88
N GLU A 67 21.73 21.23 2.72
CA GLU A 67 22.64 22.38 2.56
C GLU A 67 22.00 23.68 3.07
N SER A 68 20.71 23.93 2.77
CA SER A 68 20.00 25.12 3.25
C SER A 68 19.86 25.21 4.77
N ASN A 69 19.97 24.06 5.47
CA ASN A 69 19.98 23.99 6.93
C ASN A 69 21.41 24.01 7.51
N GLY A 70 22.44 24.25 6.67
CA GLY A 70 23.84 24.25 7.10
C GLY A 70 24.34 22.86 7.51
N LEU A 71 23.69 21.79 7.03
CA LEU A 71 24.07 20.42 7.29
C LEU A 71 24.84 19.83 6.11
N SER A 72 25.52 18.72 6.36
CA SER A 72 26.16 17.89 5.33
C SER A 72 25.57 16.49 5.37
N PRO A 73 25.49 15.79 4.21
CA PRO A 73 25.07 14.40 4.20
C PRO A 73 25.95 13.52 5.09
N ALA A 74 25.35 12.48 5.66
CA ALA A 74 26.11 11.47 6.39
C ALA A 74 27.00 10.68 5.43
N ASN A 75 28.13 10.17 5.95
CA ASN A 75 28.97 9.24 5.20
C ASN A 75 28.19 7.96 4.89
N GLU A 76 28.48 7.37 3.74
CA GLU A 76 27.91 6.09 3.37
C GLU A 76 28.25 5.01 4.39
N ALA A 77 27.30 4.11 4.64
CA ALA A 77 27.49 3.03 5.59
C ALA A 77 28.51 2.03 5.02
N ALA A 78 29.27 1.38 5.92
CA ALA A 78 30.22 0.36 5.48
C ALA A 78 29.52 -0.77 4.69
N PRO A 79 30.17 -1.39 3.69
CA PRO A 79 29.53 -2.35 2.77
C PRO A 79 28.76 -3.47 3.48
N GLN A 80 29.31 -4.04 4.55
CA GLN A 80 28.65 -5.07 5.35
C GLN A 80 27.33 -4.62 5.98
N VAL A 81 27.18 -3.33 6.30
CA VAL A 81 25.94 -2.75 6.83
C VAL A 81 24.91 -2.62 5.72
N LEU A 82 25.32 -2.15 4.54
CA LEU A 82 24.44 -2.04 3.37
C LEU A 82 23.92 -3.40 2.92
N VAL A 83 24.80 -4.40 2.81
CA VAL A 83 24.41 -5.78 2.49
C VAL A 83 23.41 -6.32 3.50
N LYS A 84 23.69 -6.14 4.80
CA LYS A 84 22.75 -6.59 5.84
C LYS A 84 21.37 -5.93 5.70
N ARG A 85 21.33 -4.61 5.43
CA ARG A 85 20.08 -3.87 5.21
C ARG A 85 19.31 -4.40 4.00
N LEU A 86 19.97 -4.56 2.85
CA LEU A 86 19.34 -5.12 1.65
C LEU A 86 18.65 -6.46 1.90
N PHE A 87 19.32 -7.35 2.62
CA PHE A 87 18.76 -8.66 2.97
C PHE A 87 17.50 -8.54 3.85
N TYR A 88 17.52 -7.71 4.89
CA TYR A 88 16.32 -7.50 5.72
C TYR A 88 15.20 -6.74 5.00
N ASP A 89 15.56 -5.75 4.19
CA ASP A 89 14.61 -4.87 3.51
C ASP A 89 13.90 -5.61 2.39
N LEU A 90 14.65 -6.39 1.58
CA LEU A 90 14.09 -7.09 0.42
C LEU A 90 13.48 -8.44 0.78
N ILE A 91 14.14 -9.25 1.61
CA ILE A 91 13.68 -10.63 1.89
C ILE A 91 13.35 -10.90 3.36
N GLY A 92 13.54 -9.94 4.26
CA GLY A 92 13.19 -10.08 5.68
C GLY A 92 14.11 -10.99 6.51
N LEU A 93 15.17 -11.53 5.92
CA LEU A 93 16.10 -12.47 6.55
C LEU A 93 17.52 -11.90 6.58
N PRO A 94 18.36 -12.27 7.56
CA PRO A 94 19.79 -11.92 7.52
C PRO A 94 20.51 -12.67 6.38
N PRO A 95 21.62 -12.11 5.87
CA PRO A 95 22.50 -12.86 4.98
C PRO A 95 23.15 -14.04 5.71
N THR A 96 23.37 -15.15 5.00
CA THR A 96 24.22 -16.24 5.46
C THR A 96 25.68 -15.79 5.58
N PHE A 97 26.50 -16.59 6.25
CA PHE A 97 27.93 -16.29 6.38
C PHE A 97 28.63 -16.19 5.01
N ASP A 98 28.31 -17.10 4.08
CA ASP A 98 28.91 -17.11 2.75
C ASP A 98 28.43 -15.94 1.88
N GLU A 99 27.14 -15.58 1.95
CA GLU A 99 26.62 -14.38 1.30
C GLU A 99 27.28 -13.11 1.86
N MET A 100 27.43 -13.00 3.18
CA MET A 100 28.12 -11.87 3.79
C MET A 100 29.59 -11.82 3.34
N LYS A 101 30.29 -12.96 3.31
CA LYS A 101 31.69 -13.01 2.83
C LYS A 101 31.82 -12.63 1.36
N ARG A 102 30.85 -13.03 0.53
CA ARG A 102 30.80 -12.71 -0.91
C ARG A 102 30.53 -11.23 -1.14
N PHE A 103 29.54 -10.67 -0.46
CA PHE A 103 29.00 -9.35 -0.76
C PHE A 103 29.59 -8.22 0.10
N SER A 104 30.24 -8.51 1.24
CA SER A 104 30.90 -7.49 2.07
C SER A 104 32.08 -6.77 1.40
N LYS A 105 32.49 -7.24 0.22
CA LYS A 105 33.55 -6.64 -0.60
C LYS A 105 33.03 -5.90 -1.83
N ILE A 106 31.70 -5.79 -2.00
CA ILE A 106 31.13 -5.00 -3.09
C ILE A 106 31.61 -3.56 -2.93
N ASN A 107 32.31 -3.08 -3.96
CA ASN A 107 32.82 -1.72 -4.09
C ASN A 107 32.54 -1.14 -5.49
N ASP A 108 31.76 -1.86 -6.30
CA ASP A 108 31.37 -1.48 -7.65
C ASP A 108 29.84 -1.56 -7.78
N GLU A 109 29.26 -0.59 -8.48
CA GLU A 109 27.82 -0.38 -8.64
C GLU A 109 27.14 -1.61 -9.28
N ILE A 110 27.82 -2.24 -10.25
CA ILE A 110 27.32 -3.40 -10.98
C ILE A 110 27.12 -4.60 -10.05
N GLU A 111 28.01 -4.84 -9.09
CA GLU A 111 27.86 -5.96 -8.16
C GLU A 111 26.77 -5.69 -7.12
N TYR A 112 26.50 -4.42 -6.81
CA TYR A 112 25.38 -4.02 -5.95
C TYR A 112 24.04 -4.28 -6.64
N GLU A 113 23.90 -3.90 -7.91
CA GLU A 113 22.70 -4.19 -8.72
C GLU A 113 22.44 -5.69 -8.85
N LYS A 114 23.48 -6.50 -9.11
CA LYS A 114 23.36 -7.96 -9.17
C LYS A 114 22.90 -8.57 -7.84
N LEU A 115 23.33 -8.03 -6.70
CA LEU A 115 22.84 -8.46 -5.40
C LEU A 115 21.34 -8.14 -5.26
N ILE A 116 20.91 -6.93 -5.65
CA ILE A 116 19.50 -6.55 -5.62
C ILE A 116 18.68 -7.51 -6.50
N ASP A 117 19.07 -7.72 -7.75
CA ASP A 117 18.35 -8.63 -8.67
C ASP A 117 18.33 -10.06 -8.13
N HIS A 118 19.44 -10.53 -7.51
CA HIS A 118 19.48 -11.82 -6.85
C HIS A 118 18.45 -11.92 -5.71
N LEU A 119 18.35 -10.90 -4.86
CA LEU A 119 17.40 -10.86 -3.75
C LEU A 119 15.95 -10.71 -4.22
N LEU A 120 15.69 -9.91 -5.25
CA LEU A 120 14.36 -9.77 -5.84
C LEU A 120 13.88 -11.08 -6.51
N GLY A 121 14.81 -11.91 -6.99
CA GLY A 121 14.50 -13.23 -7.58
C GLY A 121 14.26 -14.35 -6.57
N ARG A 122 14.41 -14.09 -5.27
CA ARG A 122 14.22 -15.08 -4.20
C ARG A 122 12.74 -15.21 -3.82
N PRO A 123 12.23 -16.41 -3.52
CA PRO A 123 10.84 -16.59 -3.11
C PRO A 123 10.48 -15.78 -1.85
N GLU A 124 11.45 -15.59 -0.95
CA GLU A 124 11.29 -14.84 0.29
C GLU A 124 10.99 -13.35 0.06
N PHE A 125 11.32 -12.79 -1.13
CA PHE A 125 10.93 -11.43 -1.49
C PHE A 125 9.40 -11.28 -1.48
N GLY A 126 8.70 -12.14 -2.23
CA GLY A 126 7.24 -12.14 -2.29
C GLY A 126 6.60 -12.43 -0.94
N GLU A 127 7.20 -13.31 -0.12
CA GLU A 127 6.74 -13.59 1.24
C GLU A 127 6.85 -12.35 2.14
N LYS A 128 7.99 -11.64 2.08
CA LYS A 128 8.23 -10.42 2.85
C LYS A 128 7.24 -9.33 2.49
N ILE A 129 7.09 -9.01 1.21
CA ILE A 129 6.18 -7.95 0.77
C ILE A 129 4.72 -8.35 1.01
N ALA A 130 4.36 -9.62 0.78
CA ALA A 130 3.03 -10.13 1.12
C ALA A 130 2.71 -9.97 2.59
N SER A 131 3.66 -10.21 3.50
CA SER A 131 3.41 -10.04 4.94
C SER A 131 2.96 -8.61 5.31
N LEU A 132 3.47 -7.59 4.61
CA LEU A 132 3.04 -6.21 4.78
C LEU A 132 1.64 -6.00 4.19
N TRP A 133 1.41 -6.50 2.97
CA TRP A 133 0.11 -6.41 2.28
C TRP A 133 -1.03 -7.11 3.02
N MET A 134 -0.76 -8.26 3.63
CA MET A 134 -1.77 -9.05 4.37
C MET A 134 -2.42 -8.23 5.49
N ASN A 135 -1.69 -7.33 6.15
CA ASN A 135 -2.25 -6.43 7.16
C ASN A 135 -3.24 -5.42 6.56
N ILE A 136 -2.94 -4.91 5.36
CA ILE A 136 -3.81 -3.97 4.63
C ILE A 136 -5.07 -4.69 4.16
N ALA A 137 -4.92 -5.90 3.62
CA ALA A 137 -6.01 -6.73 3.12
C ALA A 137 -6.86 -7.38 4.22
N ARG A 138 -6.65 -7.05 5.50
CA ARG A 138 -7.33 -7.67 6.66
C ARG A 138 -7.31 -9.21 6.61
N TYR A 139 -6.18 -9.78 6.19
CA TYR A 139 -6.06 -11.23 6.06
C TYR A 139 -6.24 -11.92 7.40
N ALA A 140 -7.18 -12.86 7.46
CA ALA A 140 -7.35 -13.80 8.55
C ALA A 140 -7.75 -15.17 7.99
N GLU A 141 -7.36 -16.24 8.69
CA GLU A 141 -7.82 -17.60 8.36
C GLU A 141 -9.08 -17.99 9.15
N ASP A 142 -9.34 -17.32 10.27
CA ASP A 142 -10.56 -17.44 11.05
C ASP A 142 -11.47 -16.20 10.90
N GLN A 143 -12.75 -16.41 11.15
CA GLN A 143 -13.74 -15.37 11.25
C GLN A 143 -13.83 -14.92 12.71
N ALA A 144 -13.96 -13.61 12.94
CA ALA A 144 -14.15 -13.06 14.29
C ALA A 144 -15.46 -13.54 14.96
N HIS A 145 -16.39 -14.13 14.19
CA HIS A 145 -17.65 -14.65 14.69
C HIS A 145 -17.53 -16.06 15.26
N GLN A 146 -17.84 -16.19 16.55
CA GLN A 146 -18.22 -17.45 17.19
C GLN A 146 -19.74 -17.50 17.30
N VAL A 147 -20.36 -18.61 16.91
CA VAL A 147 -21.81 -18.82 17.03
C VAL A 147 -22.08 -20.27 17.38
N GLY A 148 -23.03 -20.52 18.27
CA GLY A 148 -23.38 -21.89 18.69
C GLY A 148 -22.31 -22.51 19.59
N ASN A 149 -21.85 -23.73 19.27
CA ASN A 149 -20.98 -24.59 20.07
C ASN A 149 -19.54 -24.05 20.35
N ASN A 150 -19.31 -22.73 20.29
CA ASN A 150 -17.99 -22.11 20.40
C ASN A 150 -16.97 -22.59 19.35
N GLU A 151 -17.43 -23.07 18.20
CA GLU A 151 -16.54 -23.42 17.09
C GLU A 151 -16.15 -22.15 16.33
N LYS A 152 -14.86 -22.00 16.05
CA LYS A 152 -14.36 -20.95 15.18
C LYS A 152 -14.79 -21.27 13.75
N PHE A 153 -15.43 -20.31 13.08
CA PHE A 153 -15.59 -20.38 11.64
C PHE A 153 -14.27 -20.03 10.97
N PHE A 154 -13.88 -20.79 9.96
CA PHE A 154 -12.67 -20.55 9.17
C PHE A 154 -13.04 -20.14 7.75
N TYR A 155 -12.18 -19.34 7.13
CA TYR A 155 -12.17 -19.16 5.69
C TYR A 155 -11.42 -20.35 5.05
N PRO A 156 -12.12 -21.38 4.55
CA PRO A 156 -11.47 -22.64 4.13
C PRO A 156 -10.44 -22.45 3.01
N HIS A 157 -10.53 -21.34 2.29
CA HIS A 157 -9.68 -21.02 1.14
C HIS A 157 -8.89 -19.71 1.30
N ALA A 158 -8.83 -19.11 2.50
CA ALA A 158 -8.06 -17.87 2.72
C ALA A 158 -6.59 -18.01 2.27
N HIS A 159 -5.97 -19.16 2.56
CA HIS A 159 -4.59 -19.46 2.15
C HIS A 159 -4.35 -19.32 0.64
N LYS A 160 -5.39 -19.51 -0.21
CA LYS A 160 -5.27 -19.35 -1.67
C LYS A 160 -5.03 -17.88 -2.04
N TYR A 161 -5.69 -16.95 -1.37
CA TYR A 161 -5.43 -15.52 -1.53
C TYR A 161 -4.01 -15.15 -1.05
N ARG A 162 -3.57 -15.66 0.11
CA ARG A 162 -2.18 -15.47 0.58
C ARG A 162 -1.17 -15.95 -0.47
N HIS A 163 -1.36 -17.17 -0.98
CA HIS A 163 -0.48 -17.73 -2.01
C HIS A 163 -0.52 -16.90 -3.31
N TRP A 164 -1.69 -16.43 -3.72
CA TRP A 164 -1.84 -15.56 -4.87
C TRP A 164 -1.05 -14.27 -4.69
N VAL A 165 -1.17 -13.58 -3.54
CA VAL A 165 -0.43 -12.33 -3.29
C VAL A 165 1.09 -12.55 -3.30
N ILE A 166 1.59 -13.60 -2.64
CA ILE A 166 3.02 -13.94 -2.66
C ILE A 166 3.50 -14.15 -4.11
N LYS A 167 2.73 -14.89 -4.91
CA LYS A 167 3.05 -15.15 -6.31
C LYS A 167 3.00 -13.88 -7.15
N SER A 168 2.02 -13.01 -6.94
CA SER A 168 1.89 -11.73 -7.65
C SER A 168 3.13 -10.85 -7.46
N PHE A 169 3.67 -10.77 -6.24
CA PHE A 169 4.91 -10.03 -5.99
C PHE A 169 6.15 -10.70 -6.59
N ASN A 170 6.29 -12.03 -6.46
CA ASN A 170 7.43 -12.75 -7.03
C ASN A 170 7.44 -12.73 -8.57
N ASN A 171 6.27 -12.68 -9.21
CA ASN A 171 6.13 -12.61 -10.66
C ASN A 171 6.15 -11.17 -11.21
N ASP A 172 6.36 -10.17 -10.34
CA ASP A 172 6.35 -8.75 -10.69
C ASP A 172 5.08 -8.28 -11.40
N LEU A 173 3.91 -8.81 -10.99
CA LEU A 173 2.61 -8.46 -11.58
C LEU A 173 2.44 -6.92 -11.67
N PRO A 174 2.01 -6.37 -12.82
CA PRO A 174 1.76 -4.93 -12.94
C PRO A 174 0.77 -4.46 -11.88
N TYR A 175 1.05 -3.32 -11.24
CA TYR A 175 0.26 -2.85 -10.10
C TYR A 175 -1.20 -2.55 -10.48
N ASN A 176 -1.43 -2.05 -11.69
CA ASN A 176 -2.77 -1.87 -12.25
C ASN A 176 -3.54 -3.20 -12.31
N ASP A 177 -2.88 -4.29 -12.70
CA ASP A 177 -3.53 -5.61 -12.79
C ASP A 177 -3.71 -6.21 -11.40
N PHE A 178 -2.75 -6.00 -10.49
CA PHE A 178 -2.89 -6.38 -9.08
C PHE A 178 -4.13 -5.74 -8.41
N ILE A 179 -4.42 -4.46 -8.70
CA ILE A 179 -5.64 -3.80 -8.23
C ILE A 179 -6.87 -4.39 -8.92
N ARG A 180 -6.87 -4.44 -10.26
CA ARG A 180 -8.04 -4.88 -11.05
C ARG A 180 -8.48 -6.29 -10.70
N LEU A 181 -7.54 -7.23 -10.55
CA LEU A 181 -7.84 -8.61 -10.18
C LEU A 181 -8.45 -8.69 -8.78
N GLN A 182 -7.95 -7.92 -7.81
CA GLN A 182 -8.48 -7.91 -6.45
C GLN A 182 -9.89 -7.33 -6.33
N LEU A 183 -10.26 -6.40 -7.22
CA LEU A 183 -11.58 -5.76 -7.21
C LEU A 183 -12.62 -6.46 -8.11
N ALA A 184 -12.18 -7.09 -9.20
CA ALA A 184 -13.08 -7.47 -10.28
C ALA A 184 -12.57 -8.63 -11.15
N ALA A 185 -11.75 -9.56 -10.63
CA ALA A 185 -11.27 -10.71 -11.41
C ALA A 185 -12.41 -11.50 -12.07
N ASP A 186 -13.58 -11.62 -11.42
CA ASP A 186 -14.75 -12.31 -11.97
C ASP A 186 -15.46 -11.56 -13.10
N GLN A 187 -15.14 -10.28 -13.30
CA GLN A 187 -15.67 -9.43 -14.38
C GLN A 187 -14.66 -9.23 -15.52
N ILE A 188 -13.49 -9.88 -15.45
CA ILE A 188 -12.46 -9.81 -16.48
C ILE A 188 -12.58 -11.05 -17.38
N ASP A 189 -12.75 -10.82 -18.68
CA ASP A 189 -12.78 -11.89 -19.68
C ASP A 189 -11.48 -12.70 -19.66
N GLU A 190 -11.60 -14.03 -19.83
CA GLU A 190 -10.47 -14.97 -19.87
C GLU A 190 -9.56 -14.93 -18.63
N VAL A 191 -10.08 -14.54 -17.47
CA VAL A 191 -9.32 -14.59 -16.21
C VAL A 191 -8.86 -16.01 -15.89
N SER A 192 -7.61 -16.16 -15.48
CA SER A 192 -7.12 -17.44 -14.98
C SER A 192 -7.89 -17.85 -13.72
N VAL A 193 -8.19 -19.15 -13.59
CA VAL A 193 -8.74 -19.72 -12.34
C VAL A 193 -7.88 -19.36 -11.13
N GLN A 194 -6.55 -19.29 -11.29
CA GLN A 194 -5.67 -18.90 -10.20
C GLN A 194 -5.84 -17.43 -9.79
N ASP A 195 -6.20 -16.55 -10.72
CA ASP A 195 -6.38 -15.12 -10.46
C ASP A 195 -7.74 -14.80 -9.84
N VAL A 196 -8.71 -15.71 -9.91
CA VAL A 196 -9.98 -15.58 -9.16
C VAL A 196 -9.72 -15.53 -7.64
N ALA A 197 -8.61 -16.13 -7.17
CA ALA A 197 -8.21 -16.04 -5.77
C ALA A 197 -7.95 -14.59 -5.31
N ALA A 198 -7.65 -13.65 -6.22
CA ALA A 198 -7.44 -12.24 -5.94
C ALA A 198 -8.66 -11.57 -5.28
N LEU A 199 -9.87 -12.02 -5.62
CA LEU A 199 -11.13 -11.53 -5.00
C LEU A 199 -11.19 -11.77 -3.49
N GLY A 200 -10.26 -12.57 -2.95
CA GLY A 200 -10.03 -12.63 -1.52
C GLY A 200 -9.80 -11.26 -0.87
N PHE A 201 -9.33 -10.23 -1.59
CA PHE A 201 -9.20 -8.88 -1.03
C PHE A 201 -10.53 -8.28 -0.55
N LEU A 202 -11.63 -8.55 -1.25
CA LEU A 202 -12.99 -8.14 -0.86
C LEU A 202 -13.70 -9.24 -0.06
N GLY A 203 -13.41 -10.51 -0.35
CA GLY A 203 -14.05 -11.66 0.31
C GLY A 203 -13.51 -11.96 1.70
N LEU A 204 -12.29 -11.51 2.01
CA LEU A 204 -11.68 -11.57 3.33
C LEU A 204 -11.97 -10.26 4.06
N GLY A 205 -12.70 -10.38 5.16
CA GLY A 205 -13.18 -9.26 5.95
C GLY A 205 -14.21 -9.76 6.95
N PRO A 206 -14.77 -8.90 7.80
CA PRO A 206 -15.89 -9.28 8.66
C PRO A 206 -17.10 -9.70 7.82
N GLN A 207 -17.63 -10.91 8.07
CA GLN A 207 -18.92 -11.37 7.53
C GLN A 207 -19.89 -11.56 8.69
N TYR A 208 -20.97 -10.79 8.70
CA TYR A 208 -21.94 -10.75 9.77
C TYR A 208 -23.20 -11.56 9.42
N TYR A 209 -23.94 -12.00 10.43
CA TYR A 209 -25.27 -12.58 10.24
C TYR A 209 -26.29 -11.45 10.05
N ASP A 210 -26.41 -10.98 8.81
CA ASP A 210 -27.30 -9.88 8.49
C ASP A 210 -28.77 -10.21 8.83
N ARG A 211 -29.22 -11.44 8.57
CA ARG A 211 -30.63 -11.85 8.62
C ARG A 211 -31.55 -10.88 7.87
N GLY A 212 -31.07 -10.32 6.76
CA GLY A 212 -31.77 -9.31 5.96
C GLY A 212 -31.82 -7.91 6.60
N ARG A 213 -31.13 -7.68 7.71
CA ARG A 213 -31.07 -6.36 8.37
C ARG A 213 -30.14 -5.41 7.64
N LEU A 214 -30.67 -4.29 7.20
CA LEU A 214 -29.95 -3.30 6.41
C LEU A 214 -28.78 -2.69 7.19
N GLU A 215 -28.96 -2.45 8.49
CA GLU A 215 -27.92 -1.90 9.36
C GLU A 215 -26.69 -2.82 9.45
N VAL A 216 -26.88 -4.14 9.41
CA VAL A 216 -25.77 -5.10 9.44
C VAL A 216 -25.07 -5.17 8.09
N LYS A 217 -25.83 -5.17 6.99
CA LYS A 217 -25.27 -5.09 5.63
C LYS A 217 -24.44 -3.81 5.44
N ALA A 218 -24.90 -2.70 6.01
CA ALA A 218 -24.18 -1.44 5.95
C ALA A 218 -22.82 -1.48 6.64
N GLU A 219 -22.63 -2.31 7.68
CA GLU A 219 -21.30 -2.50 8.28
C GLU A 219 -20.35 -3.30 7.36
N GLU A 220 -20.85 -4.27 6.58
CA GLU A 220 -20.03 -4.98 5.59
C GLU A 220 -19.62 -4.08 4.43
N TRP A 221 -20.53 -3.21 3.99
CA TRP A 221 -20.25 -2.22 2.95
C TRP A 221 -19.25 -1.17 3.45
N GLU A 222 -19.34 -0.79 4.72
CA GLU A 222 -18.36 0.12 5.34
C GLU A 222 -16.96 -0.48 5.35
N ASP A 223 -16.80 -1.75 5.74
CA ASP A 223 -15.51 -2.44 5.69
C ASP A 223 -14.92 -2.46 4.26
N SER A 224 -15.77 -2.68 3.26
CA SER A 224 -15.39 -2.66 1.84
C SER A 224 -14.95 -1.26 1.38
N VAL A 225 -15.65 -0.21 1.82
CA VAL A 225 -15.25 1.18 1.57
C VAL A 225 -13.92 1.50 2.25
N ASP A 226 -13.73 1.12 3.52
CA ASP A 226 -12.51 1.40 4.29
C ASP A 226 -11.29 0.73 3.65
N VAL A 227 -11.39 -0.56 3.31
CA VAL A 227 -10.25 -1.28 2.71
C VAL A 227 -9.86 -0.72 1.35
N VAL A 228 -10.83 -0.46 0.47
CA VAL A 228 -10.49 -0.01 -0.88
C VAL A 228 -9.93 1.41 -0.82
N SER A 229 -10.52 2.28 -0.01
CA SER A 229 -10.05 3.66 0.12
C SER A 229 -8.67 3.74 0.79
N ARG A 230 -8.46 3.08 1.92
CA ARG A 230 -7.17 3.13 2.63
C ARG A 230 -6.11 2.28 1.93
N GLY A 231 -6.50 1.13 1.40
CA GLY A 231 -5.58 0.16 0.79
C GLY A 231 -5.09 0.55 -0.60
N PHE A 232 -5.92 1.16 -1.44
CA PHE A 232 -5.54 1.54 -2.80
C PHE A 232 -5.50 3.04 -3.06
N MET A 233 -6.30 3.84 -2.37
CA MET A 233 -6.36 5.29 -2.61
C MET A 233 -5.50 6.08 -1.61
N ALA A 234 -5.03 5.44 -0.53
CA ALA A 234 -4.37 6.08 0.60
C ALA A 234 -5.21 7.21 1.22
N LEU A 235 -6.54 7.05 1.23
CA LEU A 235 -7.50 8.02 1.76
C LEU A 235 -8.33 7.41 2.89
N THR A 236 -8.61 8.18 3.93
CA THR A 236 -9.51 7.78 5.03
C THR A 236 -10.92 8.27 4.75
N VAL A 237 -11.70 7.46 4.05
CA VAL A 237 -13.06 7.86 3.60
C VAL A 237 -14.11 7.66 4.69
N ALA A 238 -13.83 6.87 5.74
CA ALA A 238 -14.80 6.49 6.78
C ALA A 238 -15.50 7.68 7.48
N CYS A 239 -14.81 8.82 7.68
CA CYS A 239 -15.45 10.00 8.29
C CYS A 239 -16.59 10.57 7.44
N ALA A 240 -16.56 10.36 6.12
CA ALA A 240 -17.60 10.80 5.21
C ALA A 240 -18.94 10.04 5.39
N ARG A 241 -18.96 8.96 6.19
CA ARG A 241 -20.15 8.12 6.42
C ARG A 241 -21.36 8.88 6.97
N CYS A 242 -21.12 9.86 7.84
CA CYS A 242 -22.20 10.55 8.56
C CYS A 242 -22.34 12.03 8.15
N HIS A 243 -21.29 12.62 7.62
CA HIS A 243 -21.21 14.02 7.21
C HIS A 243 -20.07 14.17 6.21
N ASP A 244 -20.00 15.28 5.47
CA ASP A 244 -18.88 15.54 4.56
C ASP A 244 -17.54 15.50 5.30
N HIS A 245 -16.53 14.90 4.68
CA HIS A 245 -15.23 14.71 5.30
C HIS A 245 -14.63 16.06 5.75
N LYS A 246 -14.01 16.08 6.94
CA LYS A 246 -13.60 17.33 7.61
C LYS A 246 -12.54 18.11 6.83
N TYR A 247 -11.63 17.41 6.16
CA TYR A 247 -10.46 18.02 5.51
C TYR A 247 -10.40 17.71 4.02
N ASP A 248 -10.55 16.45 3.64
CA ASP A 248 -10.55 16.01 2.25
C ASP A 248 -11.85 16.38 1.49
N PRO A 249 -11.78 16.62 0.17
CA PRO A 249 -12.93 16.95 -0.67
C PRO A 249 -13.79 15.72 -0.96
N ILE A 250 -14.35 15.10 0.08
CA ILE A 250 -15.16 13.88 -0.03
C ILE A 250 -16.49 14.12 0.68
N SER A 251 -17.59 14.14 -0.08
CA SER A 251 -18.91 14.35 0.49
C SER A 251 -19.49 13.05 1.08
N ALA A 252 -20.46 13.19 1.97
CA ALA A 252 -21.25 12.05 2.43
C ALA A 252 -22.02 11.38 1.28
N ALA A 253 -22.42 12.16 0.27
CA ALA A 253 -23.02 11.62 -0.95
C ALA A 253 -22.02 10.73 -1.72
N ASP A 254 -20.75 11.15 -1.85
CA ASP A 254 -19.71 10.34 -2.50
C ASP A 254 -19.44 9.04 -1.73
N TYR A 255 -19.38 9.11 -0.39
CA TYR A 255 -19.27 7.93 0.47
C TYR A 255 -20.39 6.93 0.17
N HIS A 256 -21.65 7.39 0.18
CA HIS A 256 -22.79 6.51 -0.03
C HIS A 256 -22.90 6.01 -1.48
N ALA A 257 -22.50 6.82 -2.47
CA ALA A 257 -22.38 6.35 -3.85
C ALA A 257 -21.36 5.23 -3.97
N PHE A 258 -20.22 5.35 -3.28
CA PHE A 258 -19.19 4.32 -3.27
C PHE A 258 -19.64 3.06 -2.53
N ALA A 259 -20.29 3.20 -1.36
CA ALA A 259 -20.91 2.08 -0.66
C ALA A 259 -21.96 1.36 -1.53
N GLY A 260 -22.69 2.11 -2.36
CA GLY A 260 -23.66 1.56 -3.32
C GLY A 260 -23.06 0.60 -4.36
N VAL A 261 -21.77 0.77 -4.72
CA VAL A 261 -21.05 -0.17 -5.58
C VAL A 261 -20.96 -1.53 -4.89
N PHE A 262 -20.52 -1.57 -3.62
CA PHE A 262 -20.40 -2.80 -2.84
C PHE A 262 -21.76 -3.41 -2.46
N ALA A 263 -22.78 -2.58 -2.24
CA ALA A 263 -24.16 -3.02 -2.07
C ALA A 263 -24.72 -3.76 -3.29
N SER A 264 -24.08 -3.61 -4.46
CA SER A 264 -24.43 -4.30 -5.70
C SER A 264 -23.59 -5.56 -5.94
N THR A 265 -22.85 -6.04 -4.94
CA THR A 265 -22.01 -7.25 -5.02
C THR A 265 -22.55 -8.37 -4.13
N GLU A 266 -22.24 -9.62 -4.50
CA GLU A 266 -22.59 -10.81 -3.70
C GLU A 266 -21.33 -11.65 -3.42
N ILE A 267 -21.18 -12.05 -2.15
CA ILE A 267 -20.08 -12.93 -1.74
C ILE A 267 -20.47 -14.39 -2.01
N HIS A 268 -19.66 -15.08 -2.82
CA HIS A 268 -19.80 -16.50 -3.09
C HIS A 268 -18.61 -17.30 -2.55
N LYS A 269 -18.89 -18.43 -1.89
CA LYS A 269 -17.86 -19.42 -1.54
C LYS A 269 -17.53 -20.23 -2.80
N ARG A 270 -16.43 -19.90 -3.46
CA ARG A 270 -15.95 -20.60 -4.66
C ARG A 270 -14.86 -21.60 -4.30
N GLU A 271 -14.97 -22.82 -4.81
CA GLU A 271 -13.85 -23.76 -4.87
C GLU A 271 -12.99 -23.40 -6.08
N VAL A 272 -12.03 -22.49 -5.88
CA VAL A 272 -11.04 -22.05 -6.88
C VAL A 272 -9.74 -22.82 -6.79
#